data_AF-A0A838YR98-F1
#
_entry.id   AF-A0A838YR98-F1
#
_cell.length_a   1.000
_cell.length_b   1.000
_cell.length_c   1.000
_cell.angle_alpha   90.00
_cell.angle_beta   90.00
_cell.angle_gamma   90.00
#
_symmetry.space_group_name_H-M   'P 1'
#
loop_
_entity.id
_entity.type
_entity.pdbx_description
1 polymer ?
#
loop_
_entity_poly.entity_id
_entity_poly.type
_entity_poly.pdbx_seq_one_letter_code
_entity_poly.pdbx_strand_id
1 'polypeptide(L)'
;MIFFYPTLLLVLMNVFLYVAMGLLLLVSFLWSLTNYLKQKRESHIVAKIRELENVMGNPQFLYSNLNSIKQYVLLHSPMEAAQYLTEFSNLLRSISTNSKQKNISLAQEIETVILFLELEKKRLGERMEFFQEIETNLNTETIQVKPLFVFKQIEELIQRQSDYASMKIHLLVKNVGEKLNCRTEGAMPNTTFIIEIPTK
;
A
#
# COMPACT_ATOMS: atom_id res chain seq x y z
N MET A 1 15.32 46.22 58.84
CA MET A 1 14.52 45.11 58.28
C MET A 1 14.23 45.23 56.76
N ILE A 2 14.80 46.22 56.04
CA ILE A 2 14.51 46.48 54.61
C ILE A 2 15.52 45.81 53.65
N PHE A 3 16.73 45.48 54.11
CA PHE A 3 17.78 44.85 53.29
C PHE A 3 17.58 43.35 52.97
N PHE A 4 16.63 42.67 53.62
CA PHE A 4 16.42 41.22 53.48
C PHE A 4 15.50 40.85 52.29
N TYR A 5 14.69 41.81 51.82
CA TYR A 5 13.75 41.61 50.71
C TYR A 5 14.42 41.47 49.33
N PRO A 6 15.43 42.29 48.96
CA PRO A 6 16.05 42.20 47.63
C PRO A 6 16.87 40.92 47.43
N THR A 7 17.48 40.37 48.48
CA THR A 7 18.25 39.11 48.41
C THR A 7 17.35 37.89 48.26
N LEU A 8 16.22 37.86 48.99
CA LEU A 8 15.21 36.80 48.86
C LEU A 8 14.62 36.74 47.45
N LEU A 9 14.30 37.90 46.87
CA LEU A 9 13.77 38.00 45.51
C LEU A 9 14.78 37.49 44.47
N LEU A 10 16.07 37.83 44.63
CA LEU A 10 17.15 37.30 43.78
C LEU A 10 17.27 35.77 43.85
N VAL A 11 17.16 35.19 45.04
CA VAL A 11 17.23 33.73 45.22
C VAL A 11 16.04 33.05 44.53
N LEU A 12 14.82 33.58 44.69
CA LEU A 12 13.62 33.04 44.03
C LEU A 12 13.72 33.12 42.50
N MET A 13 14.25 34.22 41.95
CA MET A 13 14.46 34.35 40.50
C MET A 13 15.48 33.34 39.96
N ASN A 14 16.56 33.08 40.69
CA ASN A 14 17.55 32.06 40.30
C ASN A 14 16.98 30.65 40.37
N VAL A 15 16.25 30.31 41.44
CA VAL A 15 15.56 29.02 41.55
C VAL A 15 14.58 28.83 40.41
N PHE A 16 13.80 29.86 40.09
CA PHE A 16 12.89 29.84 38.94
C PHE A 16 13.64 29.61 37.62
N LEU A 17 14.77 30.28 37.40
CA LEU A 17 15.61 30.08 36.20
C LEU A 17 16.13 28.65 36.09
N TYR A 18 16.63 28.06 37.19
CA TYR A 18 17.09 26.67 37.18
C TYR A 18 15.97 25.68 36.93
N VAL A 19 14.77 25.89 37.50
CA VAL A 19 13.60 25.06 37.24
C VAL A 19 13.13 25.18 35.80
N ALA A 20 13.06 26.41 35.26
CA ALA A 20 12.71 26.65 33.86
C ALA A 20 13.70 26.00 32.90
N MET A 21 15.00 26.10 33.20
CA MET A 21 16.05 25.45 32.40
C MET A 21 15.93 23.91 32.46
N GLY A 22 15.64 23.34 33.63
CA GLY A 22 15.38 21.92 33.78
C GLY A 22 14.16 21.44 32.97
N LEU A 23 13.06 22.20 32.99
CA LEU A 23 11.86 21.91 32.21
C LEU A 23 12.13 21.98 30.70
N LEU A 24 12.88 22.98 30.24
CA LEU A 24 13.27 23.10 28.82
C LEU A 24 14.12 21.92 28.35
N LEU A 25 15.09 21.49 29.16
CA LEU A 25 15.90 20.31 28.88
C LEU A 25 15.06 19.04 28.83
N LEU A 26 14.10 18.90 29.76
CA LEU A 26 13.21 17.74 29.82
C LEU A 26 12.29 17.70 28.59
N VAL A 27 11.69 18.83 28.20
CA VAL A 27 10.87 18.93 26.98
C VAL A 27 11.69 18.59 25.74
N SER A 28 12.90 19.16 25.61
CA SER A 28 13.82 18.86 24.50
C SER A 28 14.19 17.38 24.44
N PHE A 29 14.45 16.76 25.59
CA PHE A 29 14.78 15.34 25.70
C PHE A 29 13.59 14.45 25.28
N LEU A 30 12.37 14.76 25.76
CA LEU A 30 11.17 14.05 25.34
C LEU A 30 10.92 14.19 23.83
N TRP A 31 11.11 15.39 23.28
CA TRP A 31 10.97 15.64 21.85
C TRP A 31 12.00 14.84 21.03
N SER A 32 13.26 14.84 21.46
CA SER A 32 14.34 14.05 20.84
C SER A 32 14.06 12.55 20.89
N LEU A 33 13.53 12.04 22.01
CA LEU A 33 13.18 10.63 22.17
C LEU A 33 12.04 10.23 21.22
N THR A 34 11.00 11.06 21.08
CA THR A 34 9.92 10.80 20.13
C THR A 34 10.42 10.78 18.69
N ASN A 35 11.32 11.69 18.32
CA ASN A 35 11.92 11.75 16.98
C ASN A 35 12.84 10.55 16.72
N TYR A 36 13.63 10.11 17.69
CA TYR A 36 14.49 8.93 17.59
C TYR A 36 13.68 7.64 17.38
N LEU A 37 12.60 7.46 18.14
CA LEU A 37 11.71 6.31 17.99
C LEU A 37 10.98 6.31 16.63
N LYS A 38 10.58 7.49 16.14
CA LYS A 38 9.99 7.64 14.81
C LYS A 38 10.99 7.26 13.71
N GLN A 39 12.22 7.76 13.80
CA GLN A 39 13.28 7.48 12.83
C GLN A 39 13.65 6.00 12.76
N LYS A 40 13.67 5.31 13.90
CA LYS A 40 13.94 3.86 13.94
C LYS A 40 12.83 3.07 13.25
N ARG A 41 11.56 3.43 13.45
CA ARG A 41 10.42 2.81 12.75
C ARG A 41 10.48 3.05 11.24
N GLU A 42 10.73 4.30 10.84
CA GLU A 42 10.89 4.66 9.43
C GLU A 42 12.05 3.88 8.78
N SER A 43 13.17 3.70 9.47
CA SER A 43 14.32 2.95 8.92
C SER A 43 14.05 1.47 8.68
N HIS A 44 13.32 0.78 9.57
CA HIS A 44 12.96 -0.63 9.39
C HIS A 44 11.98 -0.80 8.23
N ILE A 45 11.05 0.13 8.09
CA ILE A 45 10.07 0.16 7.01
C ILE A 45 10.76 0.47 5.67
N VAL A 46 11.65 1.46 5.62
CA VAL A 46 12.42 1.80 4.42
C VAL A 46 13.36 0.67 4.01
N ALA A 47 13.98 -0.03 4.98
CA ALA A 47 14.77 -1.22 4.69
C ALA A 47 13.91 -2.33 4.06
N LYS A 48 12.68 -2.53 4.56
CA LYS A 48 11.72 -3.46 3.96
C LYS A 48 11.36 -3.07 2.53
N ILE A 49 11.15 -1.78 2.27
CA ILE A 49 10.90 -1.26 0.93
C ILE A 49 12.08 -1.52 -0.01
N ARG A 50 13.33 -1.34 0.45
CA ARG A 50 14.54 -1.65 -0.33
C ARG A 50 14.73 -3.15 -0.60
N GLU A 51 14.34 -4.01 0.34
CA GLU A 51 14.32 -5.46 0.08
C GLU A 51 13.40 -5.81 -1.09
N LEU A 52 12.29 -5.08 -1.23
CA LEU A 52 11.32 -5.25 -2.30
C LEU A 52 11.79 -4.70 -3.65
N GLU A 53 12.57 -3.62 -3.63
CA GLU A 53 13.25 -3.08 -4.83
C GLU A 53 14.23 -4.09 -5.44
N ASN A 54 14.94 -4.86 -4.62
CA ASN A 54 15.97 -5.79 -5.08
C ASN A 54 15.45 -7.07 -5.78
N VAL A 55 14.13 -7.30 -5.81
CA VAL A 55 13.55 -8.55 -6.33
C VAL A 55 13.31 -8.53 -7.86
N MET A 56 13.41 -7.39 -8.56
CA MET A 56 12.53 -7.21 -9.74
C MET A 56 13.16 -6.87 -11.10
N GLY A 57 12.55 -7.48 -12.15
CA GLY A 57 12.72 -7.23 -13.59
C GLY A 57 11.55 -6.46 -14.27
N ASN A 58 10.70 -5.75 -13.52
CA ASN A 58 9.69 -4.83 -14.08
C ASN A 58 9.69 -3.47 -13.31
N PRO A 59 10.54 -2.51 -13.71
CA PRO A 59 10.81 -1.30 -12.94
C PRO A 59 9.63 -0.31 -12.87
N GLN A 60 8.76 -0.26 -13.88
CA GLN A 60 7.74 0.80 -13.98
C GLN A 60 6.60 0.64 -12.97
N PHE A 61 6.13 -0.59 -12.73
CA PHE A 61 5.14 -0.93 -11.69
C PHE A 61 5.62 -0.52 -10.29
N LEU A 62 6.89 -0.77 -10.02
CA LEU A 62 7.44 -0.59 -8.69
C LEU A 62 7.44 0.91 -8.32
N TYR A 63 7.89 1.77 -9.23
CA TYR A 63 7.94 3.21 -8.96
C TYR A 63 6.57 3.86 -8.74
N SER A 64 5.53 3.46 -9.47
CA SER A 64 4.17 4.01 -9.25
C SER A 64 3.61 3.59 -7.89
N ASN A 65 3.78 2.31 -7.53
CA ASN A 65 3.28 1.79 -6.26
C ASN A 65 4.12 2.20 -5.05
N LEU A 66 5.42 2.48 -5.20
CA LEU A 66 6.29 2.97 -4.12
C LEU A 66 5.82 4.31 -3.55
N ASN A 67 5.36 5.23 -4.40
CA ASN A 67 4.79 6.49 -3.94
C ASN A 67 3.52 6.27 -3.12
N SER A 68 2.63 5.40 -3.60
CA SER A 68 1.41 5.00 -2.90
C SER A 68 1.70 4.33 -1.55
N ILE A 69 2.69 3.44 -1.48
CA ILE A 69 3.13 2.78 -0.24
C ILE A 69 3.70 3.80 0.74
N LYS A 70 4.58 4.69 0.27
CA LYS A 70 5.17 5.73 1.10
C LYS A 70 4.08 6.60 1.71
N GLN A 71 3.08 7.00 0.94
CA GLN A 71 1.94 7.77 1.44
C GLN A 71 1.14 6.96 2.48
N TYR A 72 0.83 5.69 2.21
CA TYR A 72 0.12 4.83 3.16
C TYR A 72 0.85 4.72 4.50
N VAL A 73 2.16 4.44 4.46
CA VAL A 73 3.03 4.34 5.63
C VAL A 73 3.06 5.64 6.45
N LEU A 74 3.04 6.80 5.79
CA LEU A 74 3.10 8.10 6.47
C LEU A 74 1.78 8.49 7.14
N LEU A 75 0.65 7.99 6.65
CA LEU A 75 -0.69 8.36 7.12
C LEU A 75 -1.27 7.39 8.17
N HIS A 76 -0.70 6.19 8.31
CA HIS A 76 -1.23 5.13 9.17
C HIS A 76 -0.29 4.79 10.33
N SER A 77 -0.82 4.03 11.30
CA SER A 77 -0.02 3.57 12.44
C SER A 77 1.11 2.62 12.00
N PRO A 78 2.18 2.49 12.81
CA PRO A 78 3.28 1.59 12.48
C PRO A 78 2.86 0.13 12.29
N MET A 79 1.81 -0.31 12.99
CA MET A 79 1.29 -1.68 12.87
C MET A 79 0.60 -1.88 11.52
N GLU A 80 -0.31 -0.97 11.15
CA GLU A 80 -1.02 -1.00 9.86
C GLU A 80 -0.03 -0.88 8.69
N ALA A 81 0.97 -0.01 8.83
CA ALA A 81 2.04 0.14 7.85
C ALA A 81 2.86 -1.15 7.68
N ALA A 82 3.22 -1.83 8.78
CA ALA A 82 3.96 -3.09 8.72
C ALA A 82 3.17 -4.24 8.08
N GLN A 83 1.86 -4.30 8.36
CA GLN A 83 0.95 -5.27 7.73
C GLN A 83 0.82 -5.00 6.23
N TYR A 84 0.59 -3.75 5.83
CA TYR A 84 0.49 -3.35 4.43
C TYR A 84 1.77 -3.66 3.64
N LEU A 85 2.95 -3.41 4.23
CA LEU A 85 4.23 -3.77 3.60
C LEU A 85 4.42 -5.27 3.44
N THR A 86 3.94 -6.07 4.39
CA THR A 86 3.95 -7.53 4.28
C THR A 86 3.08 -8.02 3.13
N GLU A 87 1.86 -7.49 3.01
CA GLU A 87 0.94 -7.81 1.91
C GLU A 87 1.49 -7.37 0.56
N PHE A 88 2.07 -6.17 0.49
CA PHE A 88 2.75 -5.69 -0.71
C PHE A 88 3.95 -6.58 -1.08
N SER A 89 4.71 -7.05 -0.10
CA SER A 89 5.80 -8.02 -0.32
C SER A 89 5.29 -9.32 -0.96
N ASN A 90 4.11 -9.79 -0.56
CA ASN A 90 3.49 -11.00 -1.11
C ASN A 90 3.03 -10.78 -2.55
N LEU A 91 2.35 -9.66 -2.83
CA LEU A 91 1.98 -9.28 -4.20
C LEU A 91 3.21 -9.26 -5.11
N LEU A 92 4.28 -8.60 -4.66
CA LEU A 92 5.52 -8.50 -5.41
C LEU A 92 6.17 -9.86 -5.69
N ARG A 93 6.19 -10.78 -4.71
CA ARG A 93 6.65 -12.15 -4.94
C ARG A 93 5.80 -12.86 -5.99
N SER A 94 4.47 -12.70 -5.94
CA SER A 94 3.57 -13.30 -6.93
C SER A 94 3.88 -12.78 -8.34
N ILE A 95 3.98 -11.47 -8.51
CA ILE A 95 4.33 -10.80 -9.79
C ILE A 95 5.68 -11.31 -10.32
N SER A 96 6.73 -11.32 -9.48
CA SER A 96 8.06 -11.79 -9.87
C SER A 96 8.07 -13.28 -10.24
N THR A 97 7.30 -14.11 -9.52
CA THR A 97 7.25 -15.56 -9.78
C THR A 97 6.48 -15.86 -11.07
N ASN A 98 5.36 -15.19 -11.28
CA ASN A 98 4.49 -15.40 -12.44
C ASN A 98 5.09 -14.80 -13.73
N SER A 99 5.74 -13.63 -13.65
CA SER A 99 6.40 -13.00 -14.82
C SER A 99 7.53 -13.82 -15.45
N LYS A 100 8.17 -14.73 -14.71
CA LYS A 100 9.25 -15.59 -15.20
C LYS A 100 8.74 -16.84 -15.92
N GLN A 101 7.46 -17.14 -15.80
CA GLN A 101 6.85 -18.32 -16.41
C GLN A 101 6.40 -18.00 -17.84
N LYS A 102 6.30 -19.03 -18.69
CA LYS A 102 5.81 -18.88 -20.06
C LYS A 102 4.30 -18.62 -20.08
N ASN A 103 3.57 -19.44 -19.34
CA ASN A 103 2.12 -19.37 -19.09
C ASN A 103 1.89 -19.63 -17.59
N ILE A 104 0.77 -19.14 -17.06
CA ILE A 104 0.30 -19.44 -15.69
C ILE A 104 -1.17 -19.87 -15.72
N SER A 105 -1.65 -20.51 -14.65
CA SER A 105 -3.08 -20.81 -14.55
C SER A 105 -3.90 -19.53 -14.35
N LEU A 106 -5.16 -19.54 -14.81
CA LEU A 106 -6.09 -18.44 -14.55
C LEU A 106 -6.28 -18.22 -13.04
N ALA A 107 -6.22 -19.29 -12.24
CA ALA A 107 -6.25 -19.18 -10.78
C ALA A 107 -5.10 -18.31 -10.24
N GLN A 108 -3.87 -18.55 -10.69
CA GLN A 108 -2.69 -17.78 -10.29
C GLN A 108 -2.78 -16.31 -10.73
N GLU A 109 -3.32 -16.05 -11.93
CA GLU A 109 -3.55 -14.71 -12.42
C GLU A 109 -4.60 -13.97 -11.55
N ILE A 110 -5.73 -14.62 -11.26
CA ILE A 110 -6.79 -14.09 -10.40
C ILE A 110 -6.27 -13.83 -8.99
N GLU A 111 -5.49 -14.74 -8.40
CA GLU A 111 -4.88 -14.56 -7.08
C GLU A 111 -3.99 -13.31 -7.04
N THR A 112 -3.17 -13.10 -8.07
CA THR A 112 -2.32 -11.91 -8.19
C THR A 112 -3.14 -10.63 -8.27
N VAL A 113 -4.25 -10.67 -9.02
CA VAL A 113 -5.20 -9.55 -9.14
C VAL A 113 -5.87 -9.25 -7.80
N ILE A 114 -6.33 -10.28 -7.08
CA ILE A 114 -7.01 -10.12 -5.77
C ILE A 114 -6.05 -9.48 -4.77
N LEU A 115 -4.81 -9.98 -4.66
CA LEU A 115 -3.79 -9.41 -3.78
C LEU A 115 -3.59 -7.90 -4.04
N PHE A 116 -3.62 -7.50 -5.31
CA PHE A 116 -3.51 -6.09 -5.69
C PHE A 116 -4.76 -5.27 -5.35
N LEU A 117 -5.95 -5.79 -5.65
CA LEU A 117 -7.22 -5.11 -5.33
C LEU A 117 -7.42 -4.94 -3.82
N GLU A 118 -7.00 -5.90 -3.01
CA GLU A 118 -7.03 -5.80 -1.54
C GLU A 118 -6.11 -4.69 -1.03
N LEU A 119 -4.88 -4.60 -1.55
CA LEU A 119 -3.94 -3.54 -1.21
C LEU A 119 -4.49 -2.16 -1.60
N GLU A 120 -5.00 -2.02 -2.82
CA GLU A 120 -5.57 -0.77 -3.30
C GLU A 120 -6.82 -0.36 -2.53
N LYS A 121 -7.66 -1.33 -2.12
CA LYS A 121 -8.81 -1.08 -1.24
C LYS A 121 -8.37 -0.53 0.11
N LYS A 122 -7.32 -1.10 0.72
CA LYS A 122 -6.76 -0.56 1.97
C LYS A 122 -6.25 0.87 1.78
N ARG A 123 -5.56 1.14 0.67
CA ARG A 123 -5.01 2.47 0.35
C ARG A 123 -6.09 3.52 0.14
N LEU A 124 -7.15 3.18 -0.57
CA LEU A 124 -8.22 4.10 -0.95
C LEU A 124 -9.35 4.18 0.09
N GLY A 125 -9.45 3.19 0.97
CA GLY A 125 -10.51 3.08 1.97
C GLY A 125 -11.89 2.96 1.31
N GLU A 126 -12.87 3.67 1.86
CA GLU A 126 -14.25 3.72 1.37
C GLU A 126 -14.39 4.24 -0.07
N ARG A 127 -13.33 4.84 -0.63
CA ARG A 127 -13.33 5.29 -2.04
C ARG A 127 -13.17 4.14 -3.02
N MET A 128 -12.89 2.92 -2.56
CA MET A 128 -12.78 1.74 -3.43
C MET A 128 -13.62 0.59 -2.90
N GLU A 129 -14.52 0.11 -3.74
CA GLU A 129 -15.20 -1.16 -3.56
C GLU A 129 -14.79 -2.11 -4.68
N PHE A 130 -14.57 -3.38 -4.35
CA PHE A 130 -14.44 -4.40 -5.37
C PHE A 130 -15.25 -5.64 -5.01
N PHE A 131 -15.77 -6.28 -6.04
CA PHE A 131 -16.53 -7.52 -5.98
C PHE A 131 -15.93 -8.49 -6.98
N GLN A 132 -15.88 -9.77 -6.61
CA GLN A 132 -15.44 -10.83 -7.50
C GLN A 132 -16.57 -11.83 -7.70
N GLU A 133 -16.80 -12.23 -8.95
CA GLU A 133 -17.75 -13.27 -9.32
C GLU A 133 -17.07 -14.19 -10.33
N ILE A 134 -16.76 -15.40 -9.90
CA ILE A 134 -16.17 -16.44 -10.73
C ILE A 134 -17.26 -17.47 -11.01
N GLU A 135 -17.49 -17.78 -12.29
CA GLU A 135 -18.46 -18.77 -12.69
C GLU A 135 -18.12 -20.17 -12.13
N THR A 136 -19.11 -20.85 -11.54
CA THR A 136 -18.89 -22.10 -10.80
C THR A 136 -18.41 -23.27 -11.67
N ASN A 137 -18.68 -23.23 -12.97
CA ASN A 137 -18.32 -24.30 -13.91
C ASN A 137 -16.92 -24.11 -14.53
N LEU A 138 -16.19 -23.08 -14.11
CA LEU A 138 -14.93 -22.66 -14.69
C LEU A 138 -13.77 -23.30 -13.92
N ASN A 139 -13.06 -24.25 -14.53
CA ASN A 139 -11.88 -24.86 -13.91
C ASN A 139 -10.64 -23.98 -14.14
N THR A 140 -10.50 -22.96 -13.29
CA THR A 140 -9.45 -21.92 -13.36
C THR A 140 -8.02 -22.47 -13.30
N GLU A 141 -7.81 -23.67 -12.75
CA GLU A 141 -6.48 -24.29 -12.69
C GLU A 141 -6.03 -24.87 -14.04
N THR A 142 -6.98 -25.29 -14.87
CA THR A 142 -6.69 -25.91 -16.17
C THR A 142 -6.50 -24.89 -17.29
N ILE A 143 -7.03 -23.68 -17.12
CA ILE A 143 -6.96 -22.62 -18.12
C ILE A 143 -5.60 -21.93 -18.01
N GLN A 144 -4.85 -21.92 -19.11
CA GLN A 144 -3.54 -21.30 -19.20
C GLN A 144 -3.67 -19.91 -19.84
N VAL A 145 -3.09 -18.91 -19.19
CA VAL A 145 -3.11 -17.52 -19.66
C VAL A 145 -1.70 -16.96 -19.74
N LYS A 146 -1.54 -15.89 -20.53
CA LYS A 146 -0.31 -15.10 -20.54
C LYS A 146 -0.11 -14.46 -19.16
N PRO A 147 1.07 -14.59 -18.53
CA PRO A 147 1.27 -14.07 -17.19
C PRO A 147 1.10 -12.56 -17.12
N LEU A 148 0.48 -12.11 -16.04
CA LEU A 148 0.24 -10.71 -15.68
C LEU A 148 -0.57 -9.92 -16.70
N PHE A 149 -1.30 -10.58 -17.61
CA PHE A 149 -2.12 -9.90 -18.59
C PHE A 149 -3.32 -9.19 -17.93
N VAL A 150 -4.09 -9.90 -17.12
CA VAL A 150 -5.26 -9.35 -16.41
C VAL A 150 -4.81 -8.35 -15.37
N PHE A 151 -3.73 -8.71 -14.66
CA PHE A 151 -3.09 -7.84 -13.69
C PHE A 151 -2.73 -6.47 -14.29
N LYS A 152 -2.02 -6.43 -15.41
CA LYS A 152 -1.61 -5.17 -16.05
C LYS A 152 -2.80 -4.31 -16.48
N GLN A 153 -3.84 -4.93 -17.01
CA GLN A 153 -5.05 -4.20 -17.41
C GLN A 153 -5.71 -3.54 -16.19
N ILE A 154 -5.85 -4.27 -15.09
CA ILE A 154 -6.44 -3.73 -13.85
C ILE A 154 -5.55 -2.65 -13.23
N GLU A 155 -4.23 -2.86 -13.21
CA GLU A 155 -3.27 -1.87 -12.75
C GLU A 155 -3.41 -0.54 -13.48
N GLU A 156 -3.41 -0.57 -14.82
CA GLU A 156 -3.55 0.64 -15.64
C GLU A 156 -4.87 1.37 -15.37
N LEU A 157 -5.96 0.65 -15.14
CA LEU A 157 -7.26 1.24 -14.85
C LEU A 157 -7.27 1.98 -13.52
N ILE A 158 -6.72 1.36 -12.48
CA ILE A 158 -6.65 1.99 -11.16
C ILE A 158 -5.75 3.21 -11.20
N GLN A 159 -4.60 3.14 -11.89
CA GLN A 159 -3.70 4.28 -12.04
C GLN A 159 -4.35 5.47 -12.76
N ARG A 160 -5.09 5.24 -13.86
CA ARG A 160 -5.79 6.32 -14.58
C ARG A 160 -6.91 6.96 -13.76
N GLN A 161 -7.37 6.29 -12.72
CA GLN A 161 -8.53 6.70 -11.93
C GLN A 161 -8.21 7.03 -10.47
N SER A 162 -6.92 7.13 -10.09
CA SER A 162 -6.53 7.44 -8.72
C SER A 162 -7.10 8.76 -8.18
N ASP A 163 -7.45 9.67 -9.09
CA ASP A 163 -7.90 11.03 -8.78
C ASP A 163 -9.43 11.15 -8.65
N TYR A 164 -10.18 10.07 -8.91
CA TYR A 164 -11.65 10.07 -8.82
C TYR A 164 -12.14 9.89 -7.38
N ALA A 165 -13.33 10.43 -7.09
CA ALA A 165 -13.90 10.45 -5.74
C ALA A 165 -14.28 9.04 -5.21
N SER A 166 -14.71 8.14 -6.08
CA SER A 166 -15.09 6.77 -5.71
C SER A 166 -15.00 5.83 -6.91
N MET A 167 -14.51 4.61 -6.68
CA MET A 167 -14.31 3.56 -7.68
C MET A 167 -14.99 2.27 -7.24
N LYS A 168 -15.71 1.63 -8.17
CA LYS A 168 -16.22 0.27 -7.99
C LYS A 168 -15.64 -0.63 -9.07
N ILE A 169 -15.17 -1.81 -8.69
CA ILE A 169 -14.59 -2.80 -9.60
C ILE A 169 -15.35 -4.11 -9.42
N HIS A 170 -16.07 -4.54 -10.45
CA HIS A 170 -16.78 -5.82 -10.47
C HIS A 170 -16.03 -6.82 -11.33
N LEU A 171 -15.07 -7.55 -10.76
CA LEU A 171 -14.33 -8.58 -11.48
C LEU A 171 -15.23 -9.80 -11.75
N LEU A 172 -15.85 -9.80 -12.92
CA LEU A 172 -16.59 -10.93 -13.43
C LEU A 172 -15.63 -11.84 -14.19
N VAL A 173 -15.70 -13.15 -13.96
CA VAL A 173 -14.96 -14.15 -14.75
C VAL A 173 -15.97 -15.16 -15.26
N LYS A 174 -16.41 -14.97 -16.51
CA LYS A 174 -17.35 -15.87 -17.20
C LYS A 174 -16.73 -16.44 -18.46
N ASN A 175 -17.06 -17.70 -18.73
CA ASN A 175 -16.67 -18.37 -19.96
C ASN A 175 -17.68 -18.02 -21.05
N VAL A 176 -17.27 -17.21 -22.04
CA VAL A 176 -18.11 -16.88 -23.20
C VAL A 176 -17.40 -17.35 -24.46
N GLY A 177 -17.64 -18.61 -24.85
CA GLY A 177 -16.98 -19.23 -26.00
C GLY A 177 -15.51 -19.57 -25.71
N GLU A 178 -14.58 -18.87 -26.36
CA GLU A 178 -13.12 -19.00 -26.17
C GLU A 178 -12.51 -17.79 -25.41
N LYS A 179 -13.34 -16.94 -24.81
CA LYS A 179 -12.88 -15.68 -24.19
C LYS A 179 -13.32 -15.59 -22.73
N LEU A 180 -12.44 -15.07 -21.88
CA LEU A 180 -12.75 -14.67 -20.51
C LEU A 180 -13.19 -13.21 -20.54
N ASN A 181 -14.42 -12.97 -20.13
CA ASN A 181 -14.95 -11.61 -20.11
C ASN A 181 -14.79 -11.02 -18.70
N CYS A 182 -13.87 -10.06 -18.54
CA CYS A 182 -13.70 -9.30 -17.32
C CYS A 182 -14.34 -7.93 -17.47
N ARG A 183 -15.47 -7.73 -16.79
CA ARG A 183 -16.11 -6.42 -16.72
C ARG A 183 -15.51 -5.62 -15.57
N THR A 184 -15.58 -4.30 -15.63
CA THR A 184 -15.57 -3.46 -14.43
C THR A 184 -16.78 -2.52 -14.51
N GLU A 185 -17.62 -2.50 -13.46
CA GLU A 185 -18.77 -1.60 -13.35
C GLU A 185 -18.48 -0.59 -12.23
N GLY A 186 -18.51 0.71 -12.56
CA GLY A 186 -18.12 1.79 -11.64
C GLY A 186 -18.36 3.20 -12.23
N ALA A 187 -17.63 4.21 -11.76
CA ALA A 187 -17.80 5.63 -12.11
C ALA A 187 -17.47 6.01 -13.58
N MET A 188 -17.30 5.02 -14.47
CA MET A 188 -17.08 5.18 -15.90
C MET A 188 -18.19 4.49 -16.72
N PRO A 189 -18.37 4.84 -18.01
CA PRO A 189 -19.15 4.01 -18.92
C PRO A 189 -18.56 2.59 -18.94
N ASN A 190 -19.40 1.56 -18.84
CA ASN A 190 -19.05 0.13 -18.76
C ASN A 190 -17.77 -0.24 -19.54
N THR A 191 -16.62 -0.30 -18.85
CA THR A 191 -15.37 -0.74 -19.49
C THR A 191 -15.30 -2.26 -19.37
N THR A 192 -15.43 -2.92 -20.51
CA THR A 192 -15.39 -4.37 -20.61
C THR A 192 -14.04 -4.77 -21.19
N PHE A 193 -13.23 -5.50 -20.41
CA PHE A 193 -11.95 -6.04 -20.86
C PHE A 193 -12.17 -7.49 -21.25
N ILE A 194 -12.01 -7.76 -22.53
CA ILE A 194 -12.09 -9.12 -23.06
C ILE A 194 -10.68 -9.69 -23.01
N ILE A 195 -10.47 -10.70 -22.20
CA ILE A 195 -9.24 -11.49 -22.20
C ILE A 195 -9.50 -12.63 -23.18
N GLU A 196 -8.79 -12.62 -24.30
CA GLU A 196 -8.78 -13.78 -25.20
C GLU A 196 -8.01 -14.90 -24.51
N ILE A 197 -8.67 -16.03 -24.26
CA ILE A 197 -7.99 -17.24 -23.83
C ILE A 197 -7.26 -17.72 -25.09
N PRO A 198 -5.93 -17.88 -25.07
CA PRO A 198 -5.26 -18.51 -26.20
C PRO A 198 -5.76 -19.96 -26.30
N THR A 199 -6.64 -20.22 -27.27
CA THR A 199 -7.06 -21.57 -27.64
C THR A 199 -5.94 -22.23 -28.42
N LYS A 200 -5.23 -23.10 -27.71
CA LYS A 200 -4.33 -24.16 -28.18
C LYS A 200 -3.22 -23.77 -29.18
#